data_AF-A0A7U6KIJ3-F1
#
_entry.id   AF-A0A7U6KIJ3-F1
#
_cell.length_a   1.000
_cell.length_b   1.000
_cell.length_c   1.000
_cell.angle_alpha   90.00
_cell.angle_beta   90.00
_cell.angle_gamma   90.00
#
_symmetry.space_group_name_H-M   'P 1'
#
loop_
_entity.id
_entity.type
_entity.pdbx_description
1 polymer ?
#
loop_
_entity_poly.entity_id
_entity_poly.type
_entity_poly.pdbx_seq_one_letter_code
_entity_poly.pdbx_strand_id
1 'polypeptide(L)'
;MNLTNSQYNSILREYDNKRLEDKHILDMRTKEIYAKIPAVKEIDNEIITNSIAHAKQAIFGDNDAVKELEASNLDLSMQKAELLIANGYPGDYLSPVYQCKDCKDSGFIGNEKCHCFKKAIAELVYSQSTIQSVVQLENFRAFRYDYYSKELPQDGTGPSPYENIVKVVKTCENFIRHFNTSYENLVIYGNAGVGKTFLCNCIAKELLDTSHSVIYLTSYQLFDILAKSKFNKNTDNTNMKDYDSYSDYLMECELLIIDDLGTEMNNSFVSSQLYNLINERHLKQLSTIISTNFTLDELYQTYSERIFSRLTGNYTFLNIFGDDIRYKKHFL
;
A
#
# COMPACT_ATOMS: atom_id res chain seq x y z
N MET A 1 -0.49 5.74 -14.48
CA MET A 1 0.70 5.93 -15.34
C MET A 1 1.60 4.73 -15.08
N ASN A 2 1.89 3.88 -16.07
CA ASN A 2 2.83 2.77 -15.86
C ASN A 2 4.18 3.33 -15.39
N LEU A 3 4.85 2.65 -14.47
CA LEU A 3 6.25 2.95 -14.20
C LEU A 3 7.01 2.86 -15.52
N THR A 4 7.66 3.95 -15.91
CA THR A 4 8.63 3.90 -17.00
C THR A 4 9.74 2.92 -16.61
N ASN A 5 10.39 2.30 -17.60
CA ASN A 5 11.55 1.44 -17.34
C ASN A 5 12.62 2.14 -16.47
N SER A 6 12.76 3.46 -16.62
CA SER A 6 13.65 4.28 -15.79
C SER A 6 13.24 4.26 -14.31
N GLN A 7 11.95 4.43 -14.02
CA GLN A 7 11.41 4.44 -12.67
C GLN A 7 11.45 3.06 -12.03
N TYR A 8 11.11 2.01 -12.77
CA TYR A 8 11.24 0.64 -12.28
C TYR A 8 12.70 0.29 -11.94
N ASN A 9 13.63 0.64 -12.83
CA ASN A 9 15.05 0.45 -12.60
C ASN A 9 15.57 1.32 -11.44
N SER A 10 14.94 2.46 -11.15
CA SER A 10 15.32 3.28 -9.99
C SER A 10 15.01 2.57 -8.67
N ILE A 11 13.85 1.93 -8.56
CA ILE A 11 13.50 1.13 -7.37
C ILE A 11 14.44 -0.07 -7.25
N LEU A 12 14.71 -0.78 -8.35
CA LEU A 12 15.67 -1.90 -8.31
C LEU A 12 17.05 -1.45 -7.83
N ARG A 13 17.54 -0.30 -8.30
CA ARG A 13 18.81 0.27 -7.83
C ARG A 13 18.80 0.60 -6.35
N GLU A 14 17.69 1.06 -5.78
CA GLU A 14 17.58 1.29 -4.34
C GLU A 14 17.75 -0.01 -3.55
N TYR A 15 17.11 -1.10 -4.00
CA TYR A 15 17.26 -2.42 -3.36
C TYR A 15 18.69 -2.96 -3.52
N ASP A 16 19.30 -2.81 -4.70
CA ASP A 16 20.71 -3.17 -4.91
C ASP A 16 21.65 -2.37 -4.01
N ASN A 17 21.42 -1.07 -3.86
CA ASN A 17 22.20 -0.20 -2.99
C ASN A 17 22.06 -0.59 -1.51
N LYS A 18 20.85 -0.90 -1.04
CA LYS A 18 20.62 -1.39 0.33
C LYS A 18 21.42 -2.66 0.59
N ARG A 19 21.35 -3.64 -0.32
CA ARG A 19 22.11 -4.89 -0.21
C ARG A 19 23.62 -4.67 -0.24
N LEU A 20 24.10 -3.72 -1.05
CA LEU A 20 25.51 -3.35 -1.08
C LEU A 20 25.96 -2.70 0.23
N GLU A 21 25.14 -1.83 0.81
CA GLU A 21 25.40 -1.17 2.08
C GLU A 21 25.41 -2.17 3.24
N ASP A 22 24.41 -3.06 3.32
CA ASP A 22 24.34 -4.13 4.33
C ASP A 22 25.54 -5.07 4.23
N LYS A 23 25.95 -5.43 3.00
CA LYS A 23 27.17 -6.21 2.78
C LYS A 23 28.41 -5.45 3.24
N HIS A 24 28.51 -4.16 2.93
CA HIS A 24 29.65 -3.35 3.34
C HIS A 24 29.76 -3.25 4.87
N ILE A 25 28.63 -3.05 5.55
CA ILE A 25 28.55 -3.03 7.02
C ILE A 25 28.98 -4.39 7.58
N LEU A 26 28.47 -5.48 7.01
CA LEU A 26 28.83 -6.83 7.46
C LEU A 26 30.31 -7.14 7.26
N ASP A 27 30.89 -6.75 6.13
CA ASP A 27 32.32 -6.89 5.84
C ASP A 27 33.17 -6.09 6.83
N MET A 28 32.74 -4.87 7.18
CA MET A 28 33.38 -4.02 8.19
C MET A 28 33.34 -4.68 9.58
N ARG A 29 32.16 -5.15 10.01
CA ARG A 29 32.00 -5.85 11.30
C ARG A 29 32.85 -7.11 11.35
N THR A 30 32.86 -7.90 10.28
CA THR A 30 33.67 -9.12 10.19
C THR A 30 35.15 -8.80 10.31
N LYS A 31 35.65 -7.79 9.58
CA LYS A 31 37.07 -7.36 9.68
C LYS A 31 37.43 -6.88 11.09
N GLU A 32 36.53 -6.10 11.72
CA GLU A 32 36.71 -5.64 13.09
C GLU A 32 36.82 -6.83 14.06
N ILE A 33 35.87 -7.77 14.00
CA ILE A 33 35.86 -8.94 14.87
C ILE A 33 37.07 -9.83 14.64
N TYR A 34 37.46 -10.08 13.39
CA TYR A 34 38.65 -10.89 13.11
C TYR A 34 39.94 -10.26 13.63
N ALA A 35 40.01 -8.93 13.69
CA ALA A 35 41.17 -8.22 14.25
C ALA A 35 41.18 -8.25 15.79
N LYS A 36 40.01 -8.12 16.43
CA LYS A 36 39.87 -8.06 17.89
C LYS A 36 39.78 -9.43 18.57
N ILE A 37 39.15 -10.39 17.90
CA ILE A 37 38.85 -11.74 18.39
C ILE A 37 39.27 -12.78 17.32
N PRO A 38 40.58 -13.04 17.14
CA PRO A 38 41.06 -13.95 16.09
C PRO A 38 40.47 -15.37 16.17
N ALA A 39 40.10 -15.83 17.37
CA ALA A 39 39.43 -17.12 17.57
C ALA A 39 38.11 -17.25 16.79
N VAL A 40 37.38 -16.14 16.57
CA VAL A 40 36.16 -16.15 15.75
C VAL A 40 36.47 -16.49 14.29
N LYS A 41 37.61 -16.02 13.77
CA LYS A 41 38.08 -16.36 12.42
C LYS A 41 38.46 -17.83 12.28
N GLU A 42 39.06 -18.41 13.32
CA GLU A 42 39.41 -19.84 13.37
C GLU A 42 38.15 -20.69 13.31
N ILE A 43 37.14 -20.36 14.11
CA ILE A 43 35.82 -21.01 14.08
C ILE A 43 35.18 -20.90 12.69
N ASP A 44 35.15 -19.71 12.08
CA ASP A 44 34.55 -19.55 10.75
C ASP A 44 35.29 -20.38 9.68
N ASN A 45 36.62 -20.50 9.75
CA ASN A 45 37.39 -21.38 8.84
C ASN A 45 37.05 -22.87 9.05
N GLU A 46 36.83 -23.29 10.30
CA GLU A 46 36.46 -24.66 10.64
C GLU A 46 35.05 -24.98 10.12
N ILE A 47 34.08 -24.09 10.31
CA ILE A 47 32.71 -24.22 9.75
C ILE A 47 32.77 -24.34 8.22
N ILE A 48 33.61 -23.55 7.53
CA ILE A 48 33.79 -23.64 6.07
C ILE A 48 34.35 -25.02 5.69
N THR A 49 35.35 -25.51 6.43
CA THR A 49 35.96 -26.82 6.18
C THR A 49 34.94 -27.95 6.36
N ASN A 50 34.15 -27.89 7.43
CA ASN A 50 33.05 -28.82 7.70
C ASN A 50 31.99 -28.78 6.62
N SER A 51 31.66 -27.59 6.09
CA SER A 51 30.67 -27.44 5.01
C SER A 51 31.12 -28.12 3.71
N ILE A 52 32.41 -28.05 3.38
CA ILE A 52 33.00 -28.74 2.22
C ILE A 52 32.97 -30.27 2.43
N ALA A 53 33.33 -30.73 3.63
CA ALA A 53 33.27 -32.14 3.99
C ALA A 53 31.83 -32.67 3.92
N HIS A 54 30.87 -31.90 4.44
CA HIS A 54 29.45 -32.22 4.43
C HIS A 54 28.92 -32.37 3.00
N ALA A 55 29.22 -31.41 2.11
CA ALA A 55 28.82 -31.50 0.70
C ALA A 55 29.38 -32.76 0.02
N LYS A 56 30.62 -33.14 0.33
CA LYS A 56 31.23 -34.37 -0.16
C LYS A 56 30.51 -35.61 0.37
N GLN A 57 30.29 -35.71 1.68
CA GLN A 57 29.67 -36.87 2.32
C GLN A 57 28.21 -37.07 1.90
N ALA A 58 27.45 -35.97 1.75
CA ALA A 58 26.07 -36.02 1.28
C ALA A 58 25.95 -36.59 -0.16
N ILE A 59 26.94 -36.33 -1.02
CA ILE A 59 26.98 -36.91 -2.38
C ILE A 59 27.28 -38.42 -2.33
N PHE A 60 28.12 -38.86 -1.39
CA PHE A 60 28.50 -40.27 -1.24
C PHE A 60 27.55 -41.09 -0.36
N GLY A 61 26.51 -40.47 0.22
CA GLY A 61 25.41 -41.13 0.92
C GLY A 61 25.70 -41.55 2.37
N ASP A 62 26.73 -40.96 3.01
CA ASP A 62 27.05 -41.23 4.41
C ASP A 62 26.25 -40.29 5.34
N ASN A 63 25.04 -40.72 5.68
CA ASN A 63 24.09 -39.93 6.47
C ASN A 63 24.51 -39.71 7.92
N ASP A 64 25.33 -40.59 8.49
CA ASP A 64 25.79 -40.45 9.88
C ASP A 64 26.92 -39.42 9.96
N ALA A 65 27.87 -39.45 9.02
CA ALA A 65 28.90 -38.42 8.90
C ALA A 65 28.30 -37.02 8.63
N VAL A 66 27.20 -36.95 7.88
CA VAL A 66 26.44 -35.71 7.64
C VAL A 66 25.89 -35.15 8.96
N LYS A 67 25.23 -35.98 9.78
CA LYS A 67 24.67 -35.54 11.07
C LYS A 67 25.73 -35.09 12.07
N GLU A 68 26.87 -35.78 12.10
CA GLU A 68 28.00 -35.40 12.97
C GLU A 68 28.56 -34.02 12.59
N LEU A 69 28.68 -33.73 11.29
CA LEU A 69 29.14 -32.43 10.79
C LEU A 69 28.11 -31.32 11.08
N GLU A 70 26.82 -31.60 10.98
CA GLU A 70 25.76 -30.66 11.38
C GLU A 70 25.82 -30.32 12.88
N ALA A 71 25.98 -31.33 13.74
CA ALA A 71 26.10 -31.14 15.18
C ALA A 71 27.37 -30.33 15.54
N SER A 72 28.50 -30.62 14.89
CA SER A 72 29.74 -29.86 15.06
C SER A 72 29.59 -28.40 14.63
N ASN A 73 28.94 -28.12 13.49
CA ASN A 73 28.68 -26.75 13.04
C ASN A 73 27.76 -25.98 13.98
N LEU A 74 26.79 -26.65 14.61
CA LEU A 74 25.92 -26.03 15.61
C LEU A 74 26.72 -25.62 16.85
N ASP A 75 27.58 -26.51 17.36
CA ASP A 75 28.43 -26.23 18.52
C ASP A 75 29.40 -25.09 18.25
N LEU A 76 30.09 -25.11 17.09
CA LEU A 76 30.95 -24.01 16.64
C LEU A 76 30.20 -22.67 16.52
N SER A 77 28.95 -22.70 16.04
CA SER A 77 28.10 -21.51 15.97
C SER A 77 27.74 -20.96 17.34
N MET A 78 27.49 -21.83 18.33
CA MET A 78 27.24 -21.45 19.72
C MET A 78 28.49 -20.85 20.36
N GLN A 79 29.65 -21.49 20.21
CA GLN A 79 30.93 -20.99 20.70
C GLN A 79 31.26 -19.60 20.10
N LYS A 80 30.97 -19.40 18.81
CA LYS A 80 31.13 -18.08 18.17
C LYS A 80 30.27 -17.02 18.84
N ALA A 81 29.00 -17.31 19.10
CA ALA A 81 28.08 -16.37 19.74
C ALA A 81 28.53 -16.05 21.18
N GLU A 82 28.99 -17.05 21.94
CA GLU A 82 29.53 -16.86 23.29
C GLU A 82 30.79 -15.98 23.30
N LEU A 83 31.71 -16.20 22.36
CA LEU A 83 32.92 -15.38 22.21
C LEU A 83 32.58 -13.93 21.88
N LEU A 84 31.60 -13.67 21.02
CA LEU A 84 31.12 -12.32 20.72
C LEU A 84 30.60 -11.64 21.99
N ILE A 85 29.71 -12.32 22.72
CA ILE A 85 29.10 -11.81 23.97
C ILE A 85 30.16 -11.53 25.04
N ALA A 86 31.09 -12.46 25.25
CA ALA A 86 32.17 -12.33 26.22
C ALA A 86 33.08 -11.12 25.95
N ASN A 87 33.17 -10.69 24.68
CA ASN A 87 33.94 -9.53 24.25
C ASN A 87 33.08 -8.26 24.05
N GLY A 88 31.84 -8.25 24.53
CA GLY A 88 30.97 -7.08 24.53
C GLY A 88 30.19 -6.84 23.24
N TYR A 89 30.09 -7.83 22.34
CA TYR A 89 29.31 -7.76 21.11
C TYR A 89 28.02 -8.58 21.23
N PRO A 90 26.93 -8.21 20.52
CA PRO A 90 25.76 -9.09 20.37
C PRO A 90 26.16 -10.44 19.76
N GLY A 91 25.52 -11.55 20.20
CA GLY A 91 25.81 -12.89 19.67
C GLY A 91 25.52 -13.04 18.17
N ASP A 92 24.68 -12.17 17.61
CA ASP A 92 24.31 -12.09 16.20
C ASP A 92 25.01 -10.92 15.46
N TYR A 93 26.05 -10.33 16.03
CA TYR A 93 26.72 -9.14 15.47
C TYR A 93 27.23 -9.34 14.04
N LEU A 94 27.62 -10.58 13.69
CA LEU A 94 28.07 -11.01 12.37
C LEU A 94 26.94 -11.56 11.48
N SER A 95 25.68 -11.33 11.84
CA SER A 95 24.54 -11.67 11.00
C SER A 95 24.18 -10.48 10.09
N PRO A 96 23.73 -10.74 8.84
CA PRO A 96 23.17 -9.70 8.00
C PRO A 96 21.95 -9.04 8.66
N VAL A 97 21.88 -7.71 8.58
CA VAL A 97 20.70 -6.95 9.00
C VAL A 97 19.90 -6.66 7.75
N TYR A 98 18.61 -7.01 7.76
CA TYR A 98 17.70 -6.75 6.64
C TYR A 98 16.60 -5.79 7.08
N GLN A 99 16.24 -4.82 6.22
CA GLN A 99 15.07 -3.97 6.42
C GLN A 99 13.78 -4.78 6.25
N CYS A 100 13.68 -5.55 5.15
CA CYS A 100 12.59 -6.47 4.92
C CYS A 100 13.03 -7.90 5.23
N LYS A 101 12.50 -8.47 6.32
CA LYS A 101 12.81 -9.84 6.75
C LYS A 101 12.35 -10.92 5.76
N ASP A 102 11.29 -10.65 5.01
CA ASP A 102 10.67 -11.65 4.13
C ASP A 102 11.44 -11.84 2.83
N CYS A 103 11.77 -10.75 2.13
CA CYS A 103 12.55 -10.82 0.89
C CYS A 103 14.05 -10.65 1.10
N LYS A 104 14.50 -10.36 2.33
CA LYS A 104 15.91 -10.05 2.66
C LYS A 104 16.47 -8.96 1.75
N ASP A 105 15.68 -7.90 1.59
CA ASP A 105 15.95 -6.73 0.75
C ASP A 105 16.27 -7.04 -0.72
N SER A 106 15.78 -8.17 -1.24
CA SER A 106 15.80 -8.43 -2.68
C SER A 106 14.64 -7.76 -3.41
N GLY A 107 13.55 -7.43 -2.70
CA GLY A 107 12.29 -6.98 -3.29
C GLY A 107 11.40 -8.11 -3.83
N PHE A 108 11.86 -9.36 -3.80
CA PHE A 108 11.13 -10.50 -4.37
C PHE A 108 11.11 -11.71 -3.43
N ILE A 109 10.04 -12.48 -3.49
CA ILE A 109 9.93 -13.80 -2.86
C ILE A 109 9.73 -14.80 -4.00
N GLY A 110 10.81 -15.49 -4.38
CA GLY A 110 10.83 -16.27 -5.61
C GLY A 110 10.68 -15.37 -6.84
N ASN A 111 9.66 -15.62 -7.65
CA ASN A 111 9.34 -14.81 -8.83
C ASN A 111 8.29 -13.73 -8.56
N GLU A 112 7.75 -13.65 -7.34
CA GLU A 112 6.73 -12.67 -6.99
C GLU A 112 7.32 -11.46 -6.28
N LYS A 113 6.77 -10.28 -6.58
CA LYS A 113 7.15 -9.04 -5.89
C LYS A 113 6.75 -9.14 -4.41
N CYS A 114 7.71 -8.90 -3.54
CA CYS A 114 7.47 -8.79 -2.11
C CYS A 114 6.58 -7.57 -1.81
N HIS A 115 5.86 -7.61 -0.69
CA HIS A 115 5.05 -6.48 -0.20
C HIS A 115 5.86 -5.19 -0.12
N CYS A 116 7.13 -5.25 0.28
CA CYS A 116 7.96 -4.05 0.40
C CYS A 116 8.25 -3.41 -0.96
N PHE A 117 8.40 -4.23 -2.01
CA PHE A 117 8.66 -3.76 -3.36
C PHE A 117 7.37 -3.21 -4.00
N LYS A 118 6.23 -3.85 -3.76
CA LYS A 118 4.91 -3.31 -4.11
C LYS A 118 4.67 -1.96 -3.43
N LYS A 119 5.04 -1.83 -2.15
CA LYS A 119 4.97 -0.57 -1.39
C LYS A 119 5.87 0.50 -2.00
N ALA A 120 7.13 0.18 -2.32
CA ALA A 120 8.06 1.12 -2.96
C ALA A 120 7.56 1.61 -4.33
N ILE A 121 6.93 0.72 -5.12
CA ILE A 121 6.25 1.09 -6.37
C ILE A 121 5.10 2.05 -6.10
N ALA A 122 4.26 1.72 -5.12
CA ALA A 122 3.14 2.56 -4.75
C ALA A 122 3.64 3.95 -4.32
N GLU A 123 4.61 4.01 -3.41
CA GLU A 123 5.28 5.23 -2.95
C GLU A 123 5.88 6.05 -4.09
N LEU A 124 6.55 5.42 -5.05
CA LEU A 124 7.11 6.13 -6.21
C LEU A 124 6.01 6.72 -7.09
N VAL A 125 4.94 5.97 -7.34
CA VAL A 125 3.75 6.46 -8.06
C VAL A 125 3.07 7.60 -7.28
N TYR A 126 3.00 7.50 -5.95
CA TYR A 126 2.42 8.53 -5.09
C TYR A 126 3.27 9.79 -4.99
N SER A 127 4.60 9.68 -4.92
CA SER A 127 5.53 10.81 -4.90
C SER A 127 5.45 11.67 -6.16
N GLN A 128 5.02 11.04 -7.26
CA GLN A 128 4.79 11.68 -8.55
C GLN A 128 3.35 12.16 -8.71
N SER A 129 2.46 11.79 -7.80
CA SER A 129 1.10 12.30 -7.74
C SER A 129 1.05 13.59 -6.91
N THR A 130 0.27 14.57 -7.36
CA THR A 130 0.07 15.85 -6.66
C THR A 130 -0.45 15.69 -5.22
N ILE A 131 -0.97 14.50 -4.88
CA ILE A 131 -1.62 14.15 -3.61
C ILE A 131 -0.68 14.28 -2.41
N GLN A 132 0.62 14.01 -2.52
CA GLN A 132 1.53 14.05 -1.36
C GLN A 132 1.59 15.44 -0.71
N SER A 133 1.49 16.50 -1.52
CA SER A 133 1.41 17.88 -1.02
C SER A 133 0.04 18.22 -0.44
N VAL A 134 -1.03 17.69 -1.03
CA VAL A 134 -2.42 17.96 -0.64
C VAL A 134 -2.75 17.30 0.70
N VAL A 135 -2.40 16.05 0.92
CA VAL A 135 -2.73 15.31 2.17
C VAL A 135 -1.98 15.84 3.40
N GLN A 136 -0.86 16.56 3.21
CA GLN A 136 -0.18 17.26 4.31
C GLN A 136 -0.95 18.51 4.76
N LEU A 137 -1.71 19.13 3.85
CA LEU A 137 -2.53 20.31 4.12
C LEU A 137 -3.97 19.94 4.51
N GLU A 138 -4.52 18.89 3.89
CA GLU A 138 -5.89 18.42 4.06
C GLU A 138 -5.93 17.11 4.86
N ASN A 139 -6.08 17.24 6.18
CA ASN A 139 -6.15 16.12 7.12
C ASN A 139 -7.08 16.46 8.31
N PHE A 140 -7.36 15.48 9.17
CA PHE A 140 -8.29 15.67 10.29
C PHE A 140 -7.88 16.79 11.25
N ARG A 141 -6.57 17.08 11.39
CA ARG A 141 -6.11 18.21 12.22
C ARG A 141 -6.45 19.57 11.61
N ALA A 142 -6.50 19.64 10.28
CA ALA A 142 -6.90 20.83 9.54
C ALA A 142 -8.41 20.88 9.27
N PHE A 143 -9.18 19.87 9.69
CA PHE A 143 -10.64 19.84 9.52
C PHE A 143 -11.31 20.87 10.44
N ARG A 144 -12.24 21.65 9.89
CA ARG A 144 -12.83 22.81 10.55
C ARG A 144 -14.35 22.71 10.56
N TYR A 145 -14.90 22.35 11.72
CA TYR A 145 -16.34 22.19 11.91
C TYR A 145 -17.12 23.51 11.91
N ASP A 146 -16.44 24.63 12.17
CA ASP A 146 -17.01 25.97 12.19
C ASP A 146 -17.50 26.46 10.82
N TYR A 147 -17.14 25.77 9.73
CA TYR A 147 -17.68 26.05 8.41
C TYR A 147 -19.11 25.55 8.19
N TYR A 148 -19.60 24.65 9.05
CA TYR A 148 -20.91 24.02 8.91
C TYR A 148 -21.95 24.69 9.83
N SER A 149 -23.09 25.07 9.26
CA SER A 149 -24.15 25.76 10.01
C SER A 149 -24.78 24.85 11.09
N LYS A 150 -25.07 25.44 12.26
CA LYS A 150 -25.82 24.78 13.34
C LYS A 150 -27.34 25.00 13.22
N GLU A 151 -27.77 25.77 12.23
CA GLU A 151 -29.19 26.01 11.98
C GLU A 151 -29.86 24.74 11.46
N LEU A 152 -31.05 24.46 11.98
CA LEU A 152 -31.86 23.33 11.52
C LEU A 152 -32.45 23.62 10.13
N PRO A 153 -32.70 22.58 9.32
CA PRO A 153 -33.42 22.71 8.06
C PRO A 153 -34.76 23.44 8.24
N GLN A 154 -35.13 24.30 7.28
CA GLN A 154 -36.33 25.15 7.37
C GLN A 154 -37.64 24.36 7.42
N ASP A 155 -37.64 23.16 6.82
CA ASP A 155 -38.75 22.22 6.85
C ASP A 155 -38.81 21.41 8.17
N GLY A 156 -37.85 21.63 9.08
CA GLY A 156 -37.78 20.97 10.38
C GLY A 156 -37.43 19.48 10.30
N THR A 157 -37.02 18.98 9.13
CA THR A 157 -36.71 17.56 8.96
C THR A 157 -35.21 17.31 9.00
N GLY A 158 -34.75 16.47 9.93
CA GLY A 158 -33.37 16.00 9.99
C GLY A 158 -32.38 16.91 10.75
N PRO A 159 -31.07 16.53 10.74
CA PRO A 159 -30.03 17.22 11.49
C PRO A 159 -29.58 18.52 10.80
N SER A 160 -28.98 19.43 11.56
CA SER A 160 -28.24 20.57 11.00
C SER A 160 -27.00 20.10 10.19
N PRO A 161 -26.47 20.92 9.26
CA PRO A 161 -25.20 20.63 8.58
C PRO A 161 -24.05 20.29 9.54
N TYR A 162 -23.97 20.98 10.68
CA TYR A 162 -22.98 20.71 11.73
C TYR A 162 -23.15 19.32 12.35
N GLU A 163 -24.35 18.95 12.76
CA GLU A 163 -24.61 17.62 13.35
C GLU A 163 -24.38 16.50 12.32
N ASN A 164 -24.76 16.74 11.07
CA ASN A 164 -24.50 15.84 9.96
C ASN A 164 -22.99 15.59 9.78
N ILE A 165 -22.18 16.65 9.65
CA ILE A 165 -20.76 16.47 9.41
C ILE A 165 -20.04 15.83 10.59
N VAL A 166 -20.44 16.12 11.84
CA VAL A 166 -19.88 15.47 13.03
C VAL A 166 -20.12 13.96 12.97
N LYS A 167 -21.34 13.53 12.57
CA LYS A 167 -21.66 12.12 12.40
C LYS A 167 -20.86 11.49 11.25
N VAL A 168 -20.76 12.18 10.12
CA VAL A 168 -20.01 11.70 8.94
C VAL A 168 -18.53 11.53 9.27
N VAL A 169 -17.89 12.52 9.89
CA VAL A 169 -16.48 12.44 10.30
C VAL A 169 -16.27 11.29 11.28
N LYS A 170 -17.15 11.12 12.26
CA LYS A 170 -17.08 9.99 13.20
C LYS A 170 -17.19 8.63 12.49
N THR A 171 -18.02 8.51 11.46
CA THR A 171 -18.08 7.29 10.64
C THR A 171 -16.77 7.05 9.89
N CYS A 172 -16.15 8.09 9.34
CA CYS A 172 -14.85 7.97 8.69
C CYS A 172 -13.72 7.60 9.66
N GLU A 173 -13.70 8.17 10.87
CA GLU A 173 -12.75 7.78 11.91
C GLU A 173 -12.93 6.32 12.33
N ASN A 174 -14.18 5.86 12.44
CA ASN A 174 -14.47 4.45 12.74
C ASN A 174 -14.04 3.53 11.61
N PHE A 175 -14.26 3.91 10.35
CA PHE A 175 -13.77 3.18 9.17
C PHE A 175 -12.24 3.01 9.23
N ILE A 176 -11.49 4.07 9.53
CA ILE A 176 -10.02 4.01 9.66
C ILE A 176 -9.61 3.09 10.81
N ARG A 177 -10.27 3.22 11.97
CA ARG A 177 -9.96 2.41 13.17
C ARG A 177 -10.10 0.91 12.91
N HIS A 178 -11.09 0.52 12.12
CA HIS A 178 -11.40 -0.89 11.86
C HIS A 178 -10.93 -1.37 10.49
N PHE A 179 -10.16 -0.56 9.75
CA PHE A 179 -9.74 -0.85 8.37
C PHE A 179 -9.10 -2.24 8.19
N ASN A 180 -8.29 -2.68 9.17
CA ASN A 180 -7.63 -3.99 9.15
C ASN A 180 -8.49 -5.17 9.64
N THR A 181 -9.66 -4.88 10.22
CA THR A 181 -10.50 -5.87 10.91
C THR A 181 -11.88 -6.04 10.31
N SER A 182 -12.33 -5.09 9.48
CA SER A 182 -13.63 -5.13 8.83
C SER A 182 -13.55 -4.66 7.39
N TYR A 183 -14.20 -5.41 6.50
CA TYR A 183 -14.40 -5.00 5.12
C TYR A 183 -15.55 -4.00 5.04
N GLU A 184 -15.20 -2.73 4.79
CA GLU A 184 -16.14 -1.63 4.68
C GLU A 184 -15.87 -0.82 3.40
N ASN A 185 -16.92 -0.21 2.86
CA ASN A 185 -16.83 0.71 1.72
C ASN A 185 -17.70 1.93 1.98
N LEU A 186 -17.31 3.09 1.44
CA LEU A 186 -18.02 4.35 1.65
C LEU A 186 -18.41 5.00 0.33
N VAL A 187 -19.62 5.56 0.26
CA VAL A 187 -20.01 6.53 -0.77
C VAL A 187 -20.25 7.86 -0.08
N ILE A 188 -19.40 8.85 -0.37
CA ILE A 188 -19.52 10.22 0.14
C ILE A 188 -20.15 11.08 -0.95
N TYR A 189 -21.37 11.57 -0.72
CA TYR A 189 -22.11 12.31 -1.74
C TYR A 189 -22.72 13.60 -1.20
N GLY A 190 -23.08 14.51 -2.10
CA GLY A 190 -23.67 15.80 -1.76
C GLY A 190 -23.15 16.93 -2.67
N ASN A 191 -23.65 18.14 -2.46
CA ASN A 191 -23.37 19.29 -3.34
C ASN A 191 -21.87 19.64 -3.44
N ALA A 192 -21.49 20.36 -4.49
CA ALA A 192 -20.12 20.80 -4.66
C ALA A 192 -19.68 21.71 -3.50
N GLY A 193 -18.45 21.54 -3.01
CA GLY A 193 -17.84 22.44 -2.03
C GLY A 193 -18.19 22.21 -0.57
N VAL A 194 -18.94 21.15 -0.27
CA VAL A 194 -19.31 20.77 1.12
C VAL A 194 -18.22 19.99 1.87
N GLY A 195 -17.07 19.72 1.24
CA GLY A 195 -15.90 19.09 1.90
C GLY A 195 -15.68 17.59 1.64
N LYS A 196 -16.32 17.00 0.62
CA LYS A 196 -16.17 15.56 0.27
C LYS A 196 -14.71 15.16 -0.04
N THR A 197 -14.09 15.83 -1.00
CA THR A 197 -12.68 15.62 -1.40
C THR A 197 -11.73 15.79 -0.21
N PHE A 198 -11.96 16.80 0.64
CA PHE A 198 -11.16 17.03 1.84
C PHE A 198 -11.24 15.84 2.80
N LEU A 199 -12.43 15.28 3.00
CA LEU A 199 -12.62 14.10 3.86
C LEU A 199 -11.97 12.85 3.26
N CYS A 200 -12.04 12.65 1.94
CA CYS A 200 -11.28 11.60 1.25
C CYS A 200 -9.77 11.75 1.50
N ASN A 201 -9.24 12.97 1.43
CA ASN A 201 -7.83 13.26 1.70
C ASN A 201 -7.45 12.98 3.16
N CYS A 202 -8.34 13.29 4.11
CA CYS A 202 -8.14 12.96 5.53
C CYS A 202 -8.00 11.44 5.74
N ILE A 203 -8.89 10.65 5.14
CA ILE A 203 -8.85 9.18 5.24
C ILE A 203 -7.58 8.64 4.58
N ALA A 204 -7.25 9.14 3.38
CA ALA A 204 -6.05 8.74 2.67
C ALA A 204 -4.79 8.99 3.51
N LYS A 205 -4.69 10.18 4.13
CA LYS A 205 -3.54 10.54 4.97
C LYS A 205 -3.32 9.56 6.12
N GLU A 206 -4.36 9.28 6.90
CA GLU A 206 -4.25 8.40 8.07
C GLU A 206 -3.88 6.96 7.68
N LEU A 207 -4.41 6.46 6.56
CA LEU A 207 -4.10 5.11 6.08
C LEU A 207 -2.69 5.02 5.47
N LEU A 208 -2.24 6.06 4.78
CA LEU A 208 -0.86 6.17 4.30
C LEU A 208 0.13 6.24 5.47
N ASP A 209 -0.15 7.03 6.51
CA ASP A 209 0.69 7.15 7.70
C ASP A 209 0.83 5.82 8.46
N THR A 210 -0.19 4.97 8.38
CA THR A 210 -0.20 3.61 8.94
C THR A 210 0.30 2.55 7.95
N SER A 211 0.97 2.99 6.86
CA SER A 211 1.64 2.14 5.86
C SER A 211 0.74 1.25 4.99
N HIS A 212 -0.55 1.58 4.87
CA HIS A 212 -1.44 0.91 3.93
C HIS A 212 -1.26 1.44 2.50
N SER A 213 -1.55 0.57 1.53
CA SER A 213 -1.56 0.90 0.10
C SER A 213 -2.86 1.61 -0.29
N VAL A 214 -2.78 2.92 -0.55
CA VAL A 214 -3.96 3.77 -0.84
C VAL A 214 -3.87 4.42 -2.22
N ILE A 215 -4.61 3.93 -3.21
CA ILE A 215 -4.69 4.59 -4.52
C ILE A 215 -5.79 5.65 -4.50
N TYR A 216 -5.43 6.89 -4.82
CA TYR A 216 -6.38 7.99 -4.99
C TYR A 216 -6.39 8.45 -6.45
N LEU A 217 -7.56 8.45 -7.07
CA LEU A 217 -7.76 8.91 -8.44
C LEU A 217 -9.03 9.74 -8.55
N THR A 218 -8.99 10.75 -9.41
CA THR A 218 -10.24 11.32 -9.95
C THR A 218 -10.93 10.30 -10.86
N SER A 219 -12.24 10.43 -11.02
CA SER A 219 -13.03 9.60 -11.95
C SER A 219 -12.43 9.57 -13.36
N TYR A 220 -12.05 10.74 -13.89
CA TYR A 220 -11.41 10.85 -15.20
C TYR A 220 -10.12 10.02 -15.32
N GLN A 221 -9.23 10.10 -14.32
CA GLN A 221 -7.98 9.34 -14.33
C GLN A 221 -8.25 7.84 -14.27
N LEU A 222 -9.22 7.41 -13.45
CA LEU A 222 -9.61 6.01 -13.36
C LEU A 222 -10.02 5.45 -14.72
N PHE A 223 -10.94 6.13 -15.42
CA PHE A 223 -11.44 5.63 -16.70
C PHE A 223 -10.40 5.71 -17.82
N ASP A 224 -9.52 6.72 -17.81
CA ASP A 224 -8.37 6.77 -18.74
C ASP A 224 -7.45 5.55 -18.57
N ILE A 225 -7.16 5.16 -17.32
CA ILE A 225 -6.36 3.96 -17.01
C ILE A 225 -7.07 2.69 -17.50
N LEU A 226 -8.36 2.53 -17.18
CA LEU A 226 -9.14 1.34 -17.54
C LEU A 226 -9.32 1.21 -19.06
N ALA A 227 -9.46 2.33 -19.77
CA ALA A 227 -9.50 2.34 -21.23
C ALA A 227 -8.16 1.86 -21.81
N LYS A 228 -7.04 2.46 -21.39
CA LYS A 228 -5.70 2.11 -21.89
C LYS A 228 -5.36 0.63 -21.67
N SER A 229 -5.74 0.05 -20.53
CA SER A 229 -5.45 -1.35 -20.25
C SER A 229 -6.24 -2.33 -21.14
N LYS A 230 -7.46 -1.98 -21.53
CA LYS A 230 -8.30 -2.79 -22.43
C LYS A 230 -7.86 -2.70 -23.89
N PHE A 231 -7.49 -1.51 -24.38
CA PHE A 231 -7.09 -1.32 -25.78
C PHE A 231 -5.68 -1.85 -26.07
N ASN A 232 -4.72 -1.71 -25.14
CA ASN A 232 -3.35 -2.23 -25.34
C ASN A 232 -3.29 -3.77 -25.33
N LYS A 233 -4.24 -4.46 -24.67
CA LYS A 233 -4.31 -5.93 -24.71
C LYS A 233 -4.69 -6.49 -26.09
N ASN A 234 -5.26 -5.68 -26.99
CA ASN A 234 -5.72 -6.13 -28.29
C ASN A 234 -4.72 -5.88 -29.44
N THR A 235 -3.61 -5.17 -29.21
CA THR A 235 -2.70 -4.74 -30.29
C THR A 235 -1.42 -5.56 -30.41
N ASP A 236 -0.97 -6.26 -29.37
CA ASP A 236 0.35 -6.92 -29.38
C ASP A 236 0.27 -8.46 -29.25
N ASN A 237 0.23 -9.13 -30.40
CA ASN A 237 0.54 -10.56 -30.58
C ASN A 237 2.06 -10.83 -30.55
N THR A 238 2.80 -10.20 -29.63
CA THR A 238 4.24 -10.44 -29.47
C THR A 238 4.57 -10.65 -28.00
N ASN A 239 4.66 -11.93 -27.61
CA ASN A 239 5.57 -12.54 -26.63
C ASN A 239 6.36 -11.65 -25.65
N MET A 240 5.72 -10.70 -24.99
CA MET A 240 6.20 -10.14 -23.72
C MET A 240 5.01 -10.17 -22.77
N LYS A 241 5.07 -11.11 -21.83
CA LYS A 241 4.20 -11.13 -20.65
C LYS A 241 4.56 -9.91 -19.81
N ASP A 242 4.15 -8.73 -20.23
CA ASP A 242 4.14 -7.51 -19.42
C ASP A 242 3.02 -7.67 -18.38
N TYR A 243 3.30 -8.50 -17.38
CA TYR A 243 2.60 -8.45 -16.10
C TYR A 243 2.89 -7.07 -15.48
N ASP A 244 1.86 -6.47 -14.88
CA ASP A 244 1.85 -5.19 -14.14
C ASP A 244 1.35 -3.98 -14.93
N SER A 245 0.13 -4.10 -15.45
CA SER A 245 -0.64 -2.94 -15.88
C SER A 245 -1.03 -2.09 -14.65
N TYR A 246 -1.08 -0.77 -14.76
CA TYR A 246 -1.57 0.11 -13.65
C TYR A 246 -2.94 -0.33 -13.11
N SER A 247 -3.75 -1.01 -13.92
CA SER A 247 -5.00 -1.64 -13.50
C SER A 247 -4.83 -2.76 -12.47
N ASP A 248 -3.72 -3.50 -12.46
CA ASP A 248 -3.49 -4.56 -11.48
C ASP A 248 -3.30 -3.95 -10.08
N TYR A 249 -2.59 -2.82 -9.97
CA TYR A 249 -2.49 -2.07 -8.71
C TYR A 249 -3.86 -1.54 -8.24
N LEU A 250 -4.74 -1.11 -9.16
CA LEU A 250 -6.13 -0.74 -8.81
C LEU A 250 -6.92 -1.91 -8.24
N MET A 251 -6.59 -3.13 -8.64
CA MET A 251 -7.26 -4.36 -8.21
C MET A 251 -6.60 -5.02 -6.98
N GLU A 252 -5.45 -4.51 -6.52
CA GLU A 252 -4.66 -5.08 -5.42
C GLU A 252 -4.46 -4.13 -4.24
N CYS A 253 -4.56 -2.81 -4.42
CA CYS A 253 -4.42 -1.87 -3.31
C CYS A 253 -5.51 -2.07 -2.23
N GLU A 254 -5.12 -1.91 -0.97
CA GLU A 254 -5.99 -2.07 0.20
C GLU A 254 -7.12 -1.05 0.20
N LEU A 255 -6.83 0.21 -0.14
CA LEU A 255 -7.84 1.24 -0.35
C LEU A 255 -7.74 1.85 -1.75
N LEU A 256 -8.88 1.89 -2.45
CA LEU A 256 -9.07 2.70 -3.65
C LEU A 256 -10.04 3.85 -3.36
N ILE A 257 -9.62 5.08 -3.62
CA ILE A 257 -10.44 6.28 -3.57
C ILE A 257 -10.70 6.77 -4.98
N ILE A 258 -11.97 6.88 -5.34
CA ILE A 258 -12.46 7.42 -6.60
C ILE A 258 -13.14 8.75 -6.30
N ASP A 259 -12.45 9.87 -6.56
CA ASP A 259 -12.95 11.21 -6.29
C ASP A 259 -13.73 11.78 -7.48
N ASP A 260 -14.80 12.52 -7.19
CA ASP A 260 -15.67 13.19 -8.16
C ASP A 260 -16.20 12.26 -9.28
N LEU A 261 -16.70 11.09 -8.89
CA LEU A 261 -17.44 10.18 -9.78
C LEU A 261 -18.65 10.91 -10.38
N GLY A 262 -18.77 10.91 -11.70
CA GLY A 262 -19.80 11.64 -12.44
C GLY A 262 -19.28 12.80 -13.30
N THR A 263 -17.98 13.10 -13.21
CA THR A 263 -17.33 14.15 -14.03
C THR A 263 -16.89 13.66 -15.41
N GLU A 264 -16.90 12.34 -15.63
CA GLU A 264 -16.52 11.72 -16.90
C GLU A 264 -17.66 11.70 -17.93
N MET A 265 -17.31 11.50 -19.21
CA MET A 265 -18.31 11.21 -20.24
C MET A 265 -18.87 9.79 -20.05
N ASN A 266 -20.05 9.70 -19.42
CA ASN A 266 -20.69 8.42 -19.19
C ASN A 266 -21.13 7.76 -20.51
N ASN A 267 -20.75 6.50 -20.69
CA ASN A 267 -21.19 5.63 -21.76
C ASN A 267 -21.24 4.18 -21.25
N SER A 268 -21.76 3.26 -22.07
CA SER A 268 -21.89 1.84 -21.69
C SER A 268 -20.55 1.19 -21.34
N PHE A 269 -19.45 1.63 -21.96
CA PHE A 269 -18.11 1.15 -21.66
C PHE A 269 -17.68 1.58 -20.24
N VAL A 270 -17.82 2.87 -19.88
CA VAL A 270 -17.52 3.41 -18.54
C VAL A 270 -18.29 2.65 -17.46
N SER A 271 -19.61 2.52 -17.64
CA SER A 271 -20.47 1.76 -16.71
C SER A 271 -20.02 0.30 -16.57
N SER A 272 -19.66 -0.36 -17.67
CA SER A 272 -19.16 -1.75 -17.62
C SER A 272 -17.83 -1.88 -16.87
N GLN A 273 -16.91 -0.93 -17.04
CA GLN A 273 -15.61 -0.96 -16.38
C GLN A 273 -15.74 -0.69 -14.88
N LEU A 274 -16.57 0.28 -14.49
CA LEU A 274 -16.86 0.57 -13.09
C LEU A 274 -17.49 -0.64 -12.39
N TYR A 275 -18.47 -1.29 -13.03
CA TYR A 275 -19.09 -2.50 -12.49
C TYR A 275 -18.06 -3.60 -12.23
N ASN A 276 -17.18 -3.88 -13.20
CA ASN A 276 -16.16 -4.91 -13.06
C ASN A 276 -15.17 -4.57 -11.94
N LEU A 277 -14.72 -3.31 -11.85
CA LEU A 277 -13.83 -2.84 -10.80
C LEU A 277 -14.43 -3.04 -9.40
N ILE A 278 -15.67 -2.59 -9.20
CA ILE A 278 -16.37 -2.73 -7.90
C ILE A 278 -16.53 -4.21 -7.55
N ASN A 279 -16.91 -5.05 -8.53
CA ASN A 279 -17.13 -6.47 -8.31
C ASN A 279 -15.83 -7.22 -7.95
N GLU A 280 -14.75 -7.00 -8.69
CA GLU A 280 -13.45 -7.62 -8.42
C GLU A 280 -12.91 -7.24 -7.03
N ARG A 281 -12.96 -5.95 -6.69
CA ARG A 281 -12.54 -5.49 -5.36
C ARG A 281 -13.41 -6.07 -4.25
N HIS A 282 -14.72 -6.19 -4.49
CA HIS A 282 -15.62 -6.82 -3.54
C HIS A 282 -15.31 -8.32 -3.33
N LEU A 283 -15.02 -9.07 -4.40
CA LEU A 283 -14.61 -10.47 -4.28
C LEU A 283 -13.31 -10.63 -3.49
N LYS A 284 -12.38 -9.68 -3.62
CA LYS A 284 -11.12 -9.65 -2.87
C LYS A 284 -11.22 -9.02 -1.47
N GLN A 285 -12.39 -8.52 -1.08
CA GLN A 285 -12.60 -7.80 0.19
C GLN A 285 -11.67 -6.59 0.34
N LEU A 286 -11.39 -5.86 -0.75
CA LEU A 286 -10.57 -4.65 -0.75
C LEU A 286 -11.45 -3.40 -0.71
N SER A 287 -11.20 -2.51 0.25
CA SER A 287 -12.06 -1.35 0.52
C SER A 287 -12.03 -0.30 -0.58
N THR A 288 -13.19 0.31 -0.84
CA THR A 288 -13.34 1.35 -1.86
C THR A 288 -14.12 2.54 -1.29
N ILE A 289 -13.63 3.74 -1.53
CA ILE A 289 -14.32 5.00 -1.24
C ILE A 289 -14.64 5.69 -2.55
N ILE A 290 -15.89 6.11 -2.71
CA ILE A 290 -16.35 6.86 -3.87
C ILE A 290 -16.85 8.21 -3.38
N SER A 291 -16.40 9.30 -3.99
CA SER A 291 -16.99 10.62 -3.81
C SER A 291 -17.76 11.03 -5.06
N THR A 292 -18.92 11.69 -4.91
CA THR A 292 -19.72 12.16 -6.06
C THR A 292 -20.55 13.39 -5.73
N ASN A 293 -20.76 14.25 -6.73
CA ASN A 293 -21.69 15.37 -6.65
C ASN A 293 -23.13 14.98 -7.00
N PHE A 294 -23.35 13.75 -7.47
CA PHE A 294 -24.69 13.27 -7.80
C PHE A 294 -25.53 12.97 -6.56
N THR A 295 -26.82 13.25 -6.70
CA THR A 295 -27.87 12.67 -5.87
C THR A 295 -28.00 11.17 -6.12
N LEU A 296 -28.69 10.46 -5.23
CA LEU A 296 -28.93 9.02 -5.41
C LEU A 296 -29.68 8.72 -6.71
N ASP A 297 -30.64 9.57 -7.08
CA ASP A 297 -31.42 9.42 -8.31
C ASP A 297 -30.55 9.65 -9.56
N GLU A 298 -29.70 10.67 -9.55
CA GLU A 298 -28.75 10.90 -10.65
C GLU A 298 -27.74 9.76 -10.77
N LEU A 299 -27.25 9.23 -9.65
CA LEU A 299 -26.35 8.08 -9.64
C LEU A 299 -27.02 6.83 -10.26
N TYR A 300 -28.29 6.59 -9.92
CA TYR A 300 -29.10 5.51 -10.47
C TYR A 300 -29.31 5.66 -11.99
N GLN A 301 -29.69 6.86 -12.44
CA GLN A 301 -29.92 7.15 -13.85
C GLN A 301 -28.64 7.07 -14.68
N THR A 302 -27.52 7.47 -14.10
CA THR A 302 -26.22 7.55 -14.80
C THR A 302 -25.59 6.16 -14.93
N TYR A 303 -25.42 5.43 -13.83
CA TYR A 303 -24.57 4.21 -13.82
C TYR A 303 -25.33 2.88 -13.93
N SER A 304 -26.63 2.93 -14.22
CA SER A 304 -27.55 1.79 -14.24
C SER A 304 -27.91 1.20 -12.88
N GLU A 305 -29.06 0.52 -12.85
CA GLU A 305 -29.59 -0.21 -11.70
C GLU A 305 -28.59 -1.22 -11.11
N ARG A 306 -27.77 -1.86 -11.95
CA ARG A 306 -26.82 -2.90 -11.49
C ARG A 306 -25.72 -2.33 -10.61
N ILE A 307 -25.15 -1.18 -10.99
CA ILE A 307 -24.12 -0.53 -10.18
C ILE A 307 -24.75 0.04 -8.93
N PHE A 308 -25.88 0.72 -9.05
CA PHE A 308 -26.60 1.28 -7.91
C PHE A 308 -26.93 0.20 -6.86
N SER A 309 -27.46 -0.96 -7.28
CA SER A 309 -27.75 -2.11 -6.42
C SER A 309 -26.50 -2.63 -5.69
N ARG A 310 -25.35 -2.67 -6.37
CA ARG A 310 -24.08 -3.08 -5.74
C ARG A 310 -23.59 -2.07 -4.72
N LEU A 311 -23.75 -0.78 -4.99
CA LEU A 311 -23.40 0.26 -4.04
C LEU A 311 -24.30 0.19 -2.81
N THR A 312 -25.63 0.17 -2.98
CA THR A 312 -26.58 0.12 -1.85
C THR A 312 -26.46 -1.14 -1.00
N GLY A 313 -26.06 -2.27 -1.59
CA GLY A 313 -25.84 -3.51 -0.85
C GLY A 313 -24.51 -3.60 -0.08
N ASN A 314 -23.46 -2.86 -0.48
CA ASN A 314 -22.09 -3.08 0.02
C ASN A 314 -21.37 -1.82 0.51
N TYR A 315 -21.99 -0.65 0.39
CA TYR A 315 -21.39 0.64 0.76
C TYR A 315 -22.26 1.37 1.77
N THR A 316 -21.60 2.04 2.72
CA THR A 316 -22.26 2.99 3.61
C THR A 316 -22.36 4.35 2.91
N PHE A 317 -23.57 4.87 2.77
CA PHE A 317 -23.83 6.16 2.13
C PHE A 317 -23.75 7.29 3.15
N LEU A 318 -22.86 8.24 2.89
CA LEU A 318 -22.58 9.41 3.72
C LEU A 318 -22.95 10.67 2.93
N ASN A 319 -24.15 11.19 3.19
CA ASN A 319 -24.58 12.47 2.64
C ASN A 319 -23.94 13.62 3.41
N ILE A 320 -23.26 14.52 2.72
CA ILE A 320 -22.77 15.79 3.27
C ILE A 320 -23.56 16.93 2.61
N PHE A 321 -24.22 17.73 3.43
CA PHE A 321 -24.99 18.89 2.96
C PHE A 321 -24.64 20.14 3.78
N GLY A 322 -24.88 21.31 3.17
CA GLY A 322 -24.55 22.61 3.73
C GLY A 322 -24.12 23.59 2.64
N ASP A 323 -23.66 24.76 3.07
CA ASP A 323 -23.15 25.79 2.16
C ASP A 323 -21.82 25.36 1.52
N ASP A 324 -21.48 25.96 0.38
CA ASP A 324 -20.15 25.81 -0.19
C ASP A 324 -19.10 26.52 0.69
N ILE A 325 -18.25 25.71 1.32
CA ILE A 325 -17.24 26.13 2.28
C ILE A 325 -16.14 26.96 1.60
N ARG A 326 -15.97 26.82 0.28
CA ARG A 326 -14.96 27.58 -0.48
C ARG A 326 -15.22 29.08 -0.42
N TYR A 327 -16.49 29.50 -0.35
CA TYR A 327 -16.81 30.91 -0.14
C TYR A 327 -16.40 31.37 1.26
N LYS A 328 -16.68 30.59 2.30
CA LYS A 328 -16.30 30.93 3.68
C LYS A 328 -14.79 31.05 3.86
N LYS A 329 -13.99 30.24 3.14
CA LYS A 329 -12.51 30.35 3.12
C LYS A 329 -11.96 31.61 2.43
N HIS A 330 -12.71 32.21 1.51
CA HIS A 330 -12.29 33.41 0.78
C HIS A 330 -12.66 34.72 1.48
N PHE A 331 -13.67 34.70 2.35
CA PHE A 331 -14.21 35.88 3.01
C PHE A 331 -13.90 35.96 4.52
N LEU A 332 -13.12 35.00 5.04
CA LEU A 332 -12.55 34.98 6.40
C LEU A 332 -11.02 34.97 6.28
#